data_AF-A0A7J3ZB45-F1
#
_entry.id   AF-A0A7J3ZB45-F1
#
_cell.length_a   1.000
_cell.length_b   1.000
_cell.length_c   1.000
_cell.angle_alpha   90.00
_cell.angle_beta   90.00
_cell.angle_gamma   90.00
#
_symmetry.space_group_name_H-M   'P 1'
#
loop_
_entity.id
_entity.type
_entity.pdbx_description
1 polymer ?
#
loop_
_entity_poly.entity_id
_entity_poly.type
_entity_poly.pdbx_seq_one_letter_code
_entity_poly.pdbx_strand_id
1 'polypeptide(L)'
;MKRVVYLKLSKIVERYLEEYCRETREDFEKLVELINKIKKRIEEDMYLTNHPAILKRLEAFKKEFEERVRWTMMRYSDTEEDPICVNEATLKIDFYEKKLADLEKELGLVRDVEAEKKKRRRHIRKPSWEDYPLPII
;
A
#
# COMPACT_ATOMS: atom_id res chain seq x y z
N MET A 1 17.60 -14.59 -1.43
CA MET A 1 16.44 -15.10 -0.65
C MET A 1 16.38 -14.32 0.66
N LYS A 2 15.42 -13.38 0.80
CA LYS A 2 15.25 -12.61 2.04
C LYS A 2 14.65 -13.54 3.10
N ARG A 3 15.34 -13.70 4.24
CA ARG A 3 14.83 -14.46 5.38
C ARG A 3 13.56 -13.76 5.88
N VAL A 4 12.40 -14.37 5.62
CA VAL A 4 11.18 -14.05 6.33
C VAL A 4 11.48 -14.35 7.79
N VAL A 5 11.48 -13.31 8.63
CA VAL A 5 11.63 -13.46 10.07
C VAL A 5 10.35 -14.15 10.53
N TYR A 6 10.38 -15.48 10.64
CA TYR A 6 9.32 -16.22 11.29
C TYR A 6 9.35 -15.79 12.75
N LEU A 7 8.40 -14.94 13.13
CA LEU A 7 8.01 -14.77 14.52
C LEU A 7 7.79 -16.19 15.06
N LYS A 8 8.56 -16.58 16.06
CA LYS A 8 8.46 -17.91 16.66
C LYS A 8 7.20 -17.89 17.52
N LEU A 9 6.06 -18.14 16.89
CA LEU A 9 4.75 -18.17 17.53
C LEU A 9 4.75 -19.26 18.61
N SER A 10 4.07 -19.01 19.71
CA SER A 10 3.89 -20.06 20.71
C SER A 10 2.91 -21.11 20.17
N LYS A 11 3.02 -22.34 20.67
CA LYS A 11 2.07 -23.42 20.35
C LYS A 11 0.62 -23.11 20.75
N ILE A 12 0.42 -22.18 21.70
CA ILE A 12 -0.90 -21.75 22.16
C ILE A 12 -1.52 -20.83 21.09
N VAL A 13 -0.74 -19.89 20.58
CA VAL A 13 -1.16 -18.97 19.52
C VAL A 13 -1.38 -19.72 18.21
N GLU A 14 -0.49 -20.66 17.86
CA GLU A 14 -0.68 -21.53 16.69
C GLU A 14 -2.01 -22.28 16.75
N ARG A 15 -2.34 -22.90 17.90
CA ARG A 15 -3.61 -23.62 18.07
C ARG A 15 -4.82 -22.67 17.99
N TYR A 16 -4.73 -21.47 18.55
CA TYR A 16 -5.81 -20.49 18.46
C TYR A 16 -6.05 -20.04 17.01
N LEU A 17 -4.98 -19.72 16.29
CA LEU A 17 -5.07 -19.32 14.88
C LEU A 17 -5.65 -20.44 14.00
N GLU A 18 -5.31 -21.70 14.29
CA GLU A 18 -5.87 -22.86 13.60
C GLU A 18 -7.35 -23.11 13.97
N GLU A 19 -7.70 -23.09 15.25
CA GLU A 19 -9.07 -23.42 15.73
C GLU A 19 -10.08 -22.30 15.45
N TYR A 20 -9.70 -21.03 15.64
CA TYR A 20 -10.63 -19.90 15.63
C TYR A 20 -10.51 -19.04 14.39
N CYS A 21 -9.29 -18.76 13.92
CA CYS A 21 -9.09 -17.89 12.75
C CYS A 21 -9.11 -18.65 11.42
N ARG A 22 -8.84 -19.97 11.43
CA ARG A 22 -8.70 -20.83 10.23
C ARG A 22 -7.74 -20.24 9.20
N GLU A 23 -6.67 -19.62 9.68
CA GLU A 23 -5.77 -18.85 8.83
C GLU A 23 -4.78 -19.70 8.08
N THR A 24 -4.59 -19.35 6.81
CA THR A 24 -3.52 -19.93 6.01
C THR A 24 -2.29 -19.03 6.07
N ARG A 25 -1.13 -19.64 5.83
CA ARG A 25 0.10 -18.90 5.62
C ARG A 25 -0.02 -17.85 4.50
N GLU A 26 -0.82 -18.14 3.47
CA GLU A 26 -1.08 -17.21 2.37
C GLU A 26 -1.76 -15.92 2.84
N ASP A 27 -2.65 -16.01 3.83
CA ASP A 27 -3.35 -14.83 4.35
C ASP A 27 -2.39 -13.91 5.12
N PHE A 28 -1.49 -14.49 5.92
CA PHE A 28 -0.43 -13.73 6.56
C PHE A 28 0.52 -13.08 5.53
N GLU A 29 0.87 -13.81 4.47
CA GLU A 29 1.69 -13.27 3.37
C GLU A 29 0.99 -12.09 2.68
N LYS A 30 -0.33 -12.16 2.42
CA LYS A 30 -1.13 -11.04 1.89
C LYS A 30 -1.11 -9.82 2.81
N LEU A 31 -1.23 -10.00 4.13
CA LEU A 31 -1.14 -8.90 5.09
C LEU A 31 0.22 -8.20 5.01
N VAL A 32 1.30 -8.98 4.94
CA VAL A 32 2.66 -8.45 4.80
C VAL A 32 2.83 -7.70 3.46
N GLU A 33 2.27 -8.21 2.38
CA GLU A 33 2.26 -7.53 1.07
C GLU A 33 1.52 -6.20 1.13
N LEU A 34 0.34 -6.15 1.76
CA LEU A 34 -0.43 -4.92 1.95
C LEU A 34 0.37 -3.87 2.72
N ILE A 35 1.02 -4.27 3.82
CA ILE A 35 1.87 -3.38 4.62
C ILE A 35 3.01 -2.83 3.76
N ASN A 36 3.72 -3.70 3.03
CA ASN A 36 4.83 -3.30 2.18
C ASN A 36 4.39 -2.36 1.05
N LYS A 37 3.20 -2.59 0.47
CA LYS A 37 2.61 -1.72 -0.55
C LYS A 37 2.38 -0.31 -0.02
N ILE A 38 1.81 -0.18 1.18
CA ILE A 38 1.58 1.12 1.82
C ILE A 38 2.91 1.81 2.14
N LYS A 39 3.89 1.10 2.72
CA LYS A 39 5.23 1.67 3.00
C LYS A 39 5.87 2.23 1.74
N LYS A 40 5.83 1.46 0.65
CA LYS A 40 6.41 1.86 -0.63
C LYS A 40 5.73 3.11 -1.19
N ARG A 41 4.40 3.21 -1.10
CA ARG A 41 3.67 4.42 -1.52
C ARG A 41 4.11 5.66 -0.75
N ILE A 42 4.20 5.56 0.58
CA ILE A 42 4.67 6.68 1.43
C ILE A 42 6.08 7.11 1.03
N GLU A 43 7.00 6.16 0.81
CA GLU A 43 8.37 6.47 0.38
C GLU A 43 8.42 7.12 -1.00
N GLU A 44 7.62 6.63 -1.95
CA GLU A 44 7.48 7.24 -3.27
C GLU A 44 6.95 8.67 -3.18
N ASP A 45 5.93 8.92 -2.35
CA ASP A 45 5.35 10.26 -2.16
C ASP A 45 6.32 11.24 -1.52
N MET A 46 7.09 10.76 -0.53
CA MET A 46 8.17 11.54 0.09
C MET A 46 9.27 11.89 -0.91
N TYR A 47 9.62 10.97 -1.82
CA TYR A 47 10.63 11.22 -2.85
C TYR A 47 10.15 12.24 -3.91
N LEU A 48 8.84 12.26 -4.20
CA LEU A 48 8.26 13.11 -5.23
C LEU A 48 8.08 14.57 -4.79
N THR A 49 8.15 14.86 -3.49
CA THR A 49 7.93 16.20 -2.94
C THR A 49 9.13 16.71 -2.17
N ASN A 50 9.52 17.96 -2.44
CA ASN A 50 10.54 18.68 -1.65
C ASN A 50 9.92 19.70 -0.70
N HIS A 51 8.59 19.76 -0.61
CA HIS A 51 7.90 20.77 0.20
C HIS A 51 7.94 20.37 1.68
N PRO A 52 8.57 21.17 2.57
CA PRO A 52 8.83 20.77 3.96
C PRO A 52 7.55 20.48 4.76
N ALA A 53 6.46 21.21 4.49
CA ALA A 53 5.18 20.95 5.16
C ALA A 53 4.52 19.63 4.72
N ILE A 54 4.71 19.23 3.45
CA ILE A 54 4.16 17.98 2.90
C ILE A 54 4.98 16.80 3.47
N LEU A 55 6.32 16.92 3.43
CA LEU A 55 7.23 15.95 4.03
C LEU A 55 6.92 15.72 5.52
N LYS A 56 6.71 16.78 6.30
CA LYS A 56 6.37 16.67 7.73
C LYS A 56 5.06 15.90 7.96
N ARG A 57 4.06 16.08 7.09
CA ARG A 57 2.78 15.35 7.19
C ARG A 57 2.93 13.89 6.79
N LEU A 58 3.67 13.60 5.72
CA LEU A 58 3.97 12.23 5.30
C LEU A 58 4.81 11.48 6.34
N GLU A 59 5.77 12.15 6.96
CA GLU A 59 6.60 11.58 8.02
C GLU A 59 5.78 11.29 9.29
N ALA A 60 4.88 12.19 9.68
CA ALA A 60 3.94 11.95 10.77
C ALA A 60 3.03 10.75 10.47
N PHE A 61 2.51 10.66 9.25
CA PHE A 61 1.70 9.53 8.80
C PHE A 61 2.49 8.22 8.80
N LYS A 62 3.73 8.23 8.30
CA LYS A 62 4.64 7.09 8.30
C LYS A 62 4.83 6.54 9.71
N LYS A 63 5.11 7.42 10.67
CA LYS A 63 5.31 7.05 12.07
C LYS A 63 4.05 6.42 12.68
N GLU A 64 2.89 7.04 12.47
CA GLU A 64 1.60 6.52 12.94
C GLU A 64 1.32 5.13 12.35
N PHE A 65 1.57 4.96 11.06
CA PHE A 65 1.40 3.68 10.37
C PHE A 65 2.36 2.60 10.91
N GLU A 66 3.64 2.92 11.11
CA GLU A 66 4.63 1.99 11.65
C GLU A 66 4.31 1.56 13.08
N GLU A 67 3.86 2.48 13.93
CA GLU A 67 3.37 2.17 15.28
C GLU A 67 2.17 1.22 15.23
N ARG A 68 1.22 1.46 14.31
CA ARG A 68 0.07 0.57 14.15
C ARG A 68 0.45 -0.82 13.64
N VAL A 69 1.34 -0.89 12.65
CA VAL A 69 1.87 -2.16 12.13
C VAL A 69 2.56 -2.94 13.25
N ARG A 70 3.40 -2.28 14.03
CA ARG A 70 4.09 -2.91 15.17
C ARG A 70 3.07 -3.46 16.17
N TRP A 71 2.08 -2.67 16.57
CA TRP A 71 1.05 -3.11 17.52
C TRP A 71 0.23 -4.29 16.99
N THR A 72 -0.15 -4.24 15.70
CA THR A 72 -0.90 -5.31 15.03
C THR A 72 -0.09 -6.61 14.98
N MET A 73 1.21 -6.52 14.67
CA MET A 73 2.09 -7.68 14.63
C MET A 73 2.42 -8.24 16.02
N MET A 74 2.54 -7.39 17.04
CA MET A 74 2.68 -7.84 18.43
C MET A 74 1.45 -8.63 18.86
N ARG A 75 0.25 -8.08 18.67
CA ARG A 75 -1.04 -8.75 18.98
C ARG A 75 -1.27 -10.05 18.21
N TYR A 76 -0.64 -10.19 17.04
CA TYR A 76 -0.66 -11.45 16.29
C TYR A 76 0.25 -12.52 16.92
N SER A 77 1.32 -12.11 17.61
CA SER A 77 2.32 -13.01 18.19
C SER A 77 2.25 -13.19 19.71
N ASP A 78 1.43 -12.39 20.39
CA ASP A 78 1.34 -12.37 21.85
C ASP A 78 0.48 -13.52 22.37
N THR A 79 0.92 -14.11 23.48
CA THR A 79 0.26 -15.20 24.20
C THR A 79 -0.55 -14.73 25.39
N GLU A 80 -0.34 -13.50 25.86
CA GLU A 80 -0.98 -12.99 27.08
C GLU A 80 -2.32 -12.29 26.79
N GLU A 81 -2.54 -11.84 25.55
CA GLU A 81 -3.83 -11.29 25.06
C GLU A 81 -4.46 -12.22 24.01
N ASP A 82 -5.79 -12.11 23.80
CA ASP A 82 -6.49 -12.79 22.70
C ASP A 82 -5.85 -12.37 21.36
N PRO A 83 -5.20 -13.30 20.64
CA PRO A 83 -4.50 -12.95 19.41
C PRO A 83 -5.53 -12.58 18.33
N ILE A 84 -5.19 -11.56 17.55
CA ILE A 84 -6.06 -11.09 16.47
C ILE A 84 -5.85 -11.92 15.21
N CYS A 85 -6.95 -12.25 14.53
CA CYS A 85 -6.91 -12.86 13.22
C CYS A 85 -6.34 -11.88 12.16
N VAL A 86 -5.58 -12.37 11.18
CA VAL A 86 -5.22 -11.72 9.90
C VAL A 86 -6.38 -10.95 9.28
N ASN A 87 -7.62 -11.44 9.30
CA ASN A 87 -8.74 -10.68 8.76
C ASN A 87 -8.95 -9.35 9.50
N GLU A 88 -8.88 -9.37 10.82
CA GLU A 88 -8.99 -8.16 11.64
C GLU A 88 -7.76 -7.25 11.48
N ALA A 89 -6.56 -7.85 11.40
CA ALA A 89 -5.34 -7.13 11.09
C ALA A 89 -5.40 -6.44 9.72
N THR A 90 -5.90 -7.14 8.71
CA THR A 90 -6.05 -6.65 7.33
C THR A 90 -7.01 -5.48 7.28
N LEU A 91 -8.16 -5.56 7.94
CA LEU A 91 -9.09 -4.43 8.05
C LEU A 91 -8.44 -3.20 8.69
N LYS A 92 -7.65 -3.41 9.77
CA LYS A 92 -6.93 -2.33 10.44
C LYS A 92 -5.87 -1.70 9.53
N ILE A 93 -5.18 -2.47 8.70
CA ILE A 93 -4.16 -1.96 7.77
C ILE A 93 -4.80 -1.33 6.52
N ASP A 94 -5.88 -1.90 5.98
CA ASP A 94 -6.64 -1.36 4.83
C ASP A 94 -7.21 0.04 5.14
N PHE A 95 -7.59 0.29 6.40
CA PHE A 95 -7.94 1.63 6.87
C PHE A 95 -6.82 2.65 6.63
N TYR A 96 -5.56 2.28 6.81
CA TYR A 96 -4.43 3.16 6.53
C TYR A 96 -4.16 3.32 5.04
N GLU A 97 -4.49 2.34 4.20
CA GLU A 97 -4.44 2.54 2.74
C GLU A 97 -5.42 3.64 2.30
N LYS A 98 -6.64 3.64 2.85
CA LYS A 98 -7.64 4.69 2.61
C LYS A 98 -7.19 6.04 3.16
N LYS A 99 -6.71 6.07 4.40
CA LYS A 99 -6.21 7.30 5.05
C LYS A 99 -5.02 7.89 4.29
N LEU A 100 -4.14 7.06 3.73
CA LEU A 100 -3.06 7.52 2.85
C LEU A 100 -3.62 8.13 1.57
N ALA A 101 -4.60 7.49 0.92
CA ALA A 101 -5.21 8.04 -0.30
C ALA A 101 -5.91 9.38 -0.05
N ASP A 102 -6.57 9.55 1.09
CA ASP A 102 -7.16 10.83 1.49
C ASP A 102 -6.09 11.89 1.72
N LEU A 103 -4.99 11.54 2.41
CA LEU A 103 -3.85 12.42 2.61
C LEU A 103 -3.18 12.83 1.29
N GLU A 104 -2.96 11.89 0.38
CA GLU A 104 -2.45 12.15 -0.98
C GLU A 104 -3.37 13.15 -1.71
N LYS A 105 -4.69 13.03 -1.54
CA LYS A 105 -5.68 13.95 -2.10
C LYS A 105 -5.62 15.35 -1.49
N GLU A 106 -5.53 15.44 -0.18
CA GLU A 106 -5.37 16.73 0.52
C GLU A 106 -4.07 17.44 0.14
N LEU A 107 -3.00 16.67 -0.06
CA LEU A 107 -1.67 17.20 -0.38
C LEU A 107 -1.45 17.43 -1.89
N GLY A 108 -2.43 17.08 -2.74
CA GLY A 108 -2.32 17.20 -4.19
C GLY A 108 -1.29 16.24 -4.80
N LEU A 109 -1.00 15.13 -4.12
CA LEU A 109 -0.07 14.07 -4.55
C LEU A 109 -0.77 12.97 -5.36
N VAL A 110 -2.10 13.08 -5.57
CA VAL A 110 -2.91 12.09 -6.28
C VAL A 110 -2.31 11.80 -7.65
N ARG A 111 -1.90 10.55 -7.84
CA ARG A 111 -1.68 10.00 -9.18
C ARG A 111 -3.04 9.85 -9.83
N ASP A 112 -3.47 10.84 -10.60
CA ASP A 112 -4.56 10.64 -11.56
C ASP A 112 -4.11 9.57 -12.57
N VAL A 113 -4.38 8.30 -12.27
CA VAL A 113 -4.10 7.17 -13.16
C VAL A 113 -4.78 7.38 -14.53
N GLU A 114 -5.85 8.17 -14.58
CA GLU A 114 -6.49 8.61 -15.82
C GLU A 114 -5.77 9.75 -16.55
N ALA A 115 -5.13 10.68 -15.84
CA ALA A 115 -4.35 11.76 -16.48
C ALA A 115 -3.10 11.21 -17.17
N GLU A 116 -2.49 10.18 -16.60
CA GLU A 116 -1.32 9.52 -17.18
C GLU A 116 -1.69 8.64 -18.40
N LYS A 117 -2.86 7.98 -18.37
CA LYS A 117 -3.45 7.34 -19.55
C LYS A 117 -3.84 8.34 -20.65
N LYS A 118 -4.38 9.51 -20.29
CA LYS A 118 -4.69 10.60 -21.26
C LYS A 118 -3.43 11.22 -21.87
N LYS A 119 -2.33 11.38 -21.11
CA LYS A 119 -1.04 11.84 -21.65
C LYS A 119 -0.45 10.85 -22.67
N ARG A 120 -0.54 9.54 -22.42
CA ARG A 120 -0.09 8.51 -23.37
C ARG A 120 -0.95 8.45 -24.65
N ARG A 121 -2.27 8.70 -24.55
CA ARG A 121 -3.16 8.74 -25.73
C ARG A 121 -3.01 10.02 -26.58
N ARG A 122 -2.55 11.14 -26.01
CA ARG A 122 -2.27 12.37 -26.77
C ARG A 122 -0.97 12.34 -27.57
N HIS A 123 -0.09 11.37 -27.29
CA HIS A 123 1.21 11.21 -27.98
C HIS A 123 1.20 10.27 -29.19
N ILE A 124 0.04 9.78 -29.63
CA ILE A 124 -0.10 9.28 -30.99
C ILE A 124 -0.53 10.48 -31.84
N ARG A 125 0.44 11.33 -32.18
CA ARG A 125 0.31 12.24 -33.32
C ARG A 125 0.07 11.35 -34.53
N LYS A 126 -1.09 11.49 -35.18
CA LYS A 126 -1.21 11.06 -36.57
C LYS A 126 -0.09 11.73 -37.38
N PRO A 127 0.63 11.01 -38.26
CA PRO A 127 1.60 11.65 -39.14
C PRO A 127 0.88 12.71 -40.00
N SER A 128 1.45 13.91 -40.08
CA SER A 128 0.89 15.09 -40.75
C SER A 128 0.93 15.02 -42.29
N TRP A 129 0.81 13.82 -42.87
CA TRP A 129 0.93 13.59 -44.31
C TRP A 129 -0.41 13.25 -44.98
N GLU A 130 -1.52 13.22 -44.23
CA GLU A 130 -2.88 12.99 -44.78
C GLU A 130 -3.53 14.25 -45.38
N ASP A 131 -2.88 15.42 -45.30
CA ASP A 131 -3.40 16.70 -45.84
C ASP A 131 -2.82 17.08 -47.23
N TYR A 132 -2.24 16.14 -47.98
CA TYR A 132 -1.84 16.42 -49.36
C TYR A 132 -2.95 16.03 -50.35
N PRO A 133 -3.54 16.98 -51.11
CA PRO A 133 -4.45 16.63 -52.19
C PRO A 133 -3.67 15.90 -53.28
N LEU A 134 -4.07 14.65 -53.58
CA LEU A 134 -3.55 13.89 -54.71
C LEU A 134 -3.95 14.59 -56.04
N PRO A 135 -3.05 14.64 -57.04
CA PRO A 135 -3.32 15.27 -58.32
C PRO A 135 -4.41 14.51 -59.09
N ILE A 136 -5.29 15.28 -59.72
CA ILE A 136 -6.34 14.81 -60.63
C ILE A 136 -5.67 14.13 -61.84
N ILE A 137 -6.08 12.90 -62.15
CA ILE A 137 -5.80 12.21 -63.42
C ILE A 137 -7.06 12.27 -64.26
#